data_AF-A0A6M2DY57-F1
#
_entry.id   AF-A0A6M2DY57-F1
#
_cell.length_a   1.000
_cell.length_b   1.000
_cell.length_c   1.000
_cell.angle_alpha   90.00
_cell.angle_beta   90.00
_cell.angle_gamma   90.00
#
_symmetry.space_group_name_H-M   'P 1'
#
loop_
_entity.id
_entity.type
_entity.pdbx_description
1 polymer ?
#
loop_
_entity_poly.entity_id
_entity_poly.type
_entity_poly.pdbx_seq_one_letter_code
_entity_poly.pdbx_strand_id
1 'polypeptide(L)'
;MLELATLLLAVGMYNFSMAFLIGSIYIPLSTFLTPKNRLTRGSRLFWLLLQPLVLFSICIIISSFIYFPEETTSTILKRSYTAIKASITYGVVDSMIYGNWAFNMITAILVPNWLLFWIVYNTNPEIKCKND
;
A
#
# COMPACT_ATOMS: atom_id res chain seq x y z
N MET A 1 -3.92 -16.15 1.68
CA MET A 1 -5.27 -15.53 1.56
C MET A 1 -6.05 -15.52 2.87
N LEU A 2 -5.96 -16.57 3.71
CA LEU A 2 -6.73 -16.64 4.96
C LEU A 2 -6.35 -15.53 5.98
N GLU A 3 -5.07 -15.19 6.08
CA GLU A 3 -4.58 -14.06 6.90
C GLU A 3 -5.17 -12.71 6.44
N LEU A 4 -5.16 -12.42 5.13
CA LEU A 4 -5.77 -11.21 4.58
C LEU A 4 -7.30 -11.18 4.84
N ALA A 5 -7.99 -12.30 4.71
CA ALA A 5 -9.43 -12.39 4.92
C ALA A 5 -9.82 -12.18 6.39
N THR A 6 -9.14 -12.86 7.32
CA THR A 6 -9.35 -12.67 8.77
C THR A 6 -9.07 -11.23 9.20
N LEU A 7 -8.06 -10.62 8.58
CA LEU A 7 -7.71 -9.23 8.80
C LEU A 7 -8.75 -8.25 8.26
N LEU A 8 -9.26 -8.47 7.04
CA LEU A 8 -10.34 -7.65 6.48
C LEU A 8 -11.63 -7.74 7.30
N LEU A 9 -11.92 -8.90 7.89
CA LEU A 9 -13.01 -9.05 8.85
C LEU A 9 -12.77 -8.20 10.10
N ALA A 10 -11.59 -8.30 10.72
CA ALA A 10 -11.25 -7.52 11.91
C ALA A 10 -11.30 -6.00 11.63
N VAL A 11 -10.74 -5.55 10.52
CA VAL A 11 -10.81 -4.14 10.08
C VAL A 11 -12.25 -3.75 9.76
N GLY A 12 -13.04 -4.63 9.15
CA GLY A 12 -14.43 -4.37 8.80
C GLY A 12 -15.33 -4.17 10.02
N MET A 13 -15.02 -4.86 11.13
CA MET A 13 -15.70 -4.64 12.41
C MET A 13 -15.42 -3.26 13.00
N TYR A 14 -14.25 -2.69 12.75
CA TYR A 14 -13.87 -1.36 13.24
C TYR A 14 -14.31 -0.25 12.27
N ASN A 15 -14.03 -0.42 10.97
CA ASN A 15 -14.38 0.52 9.91
C ASN A 15 -14.64 -0.23 8.60
N PHE A 16 -15.92 -0.48 8.33
CA PHE A 16 -16.37 -1.18 7.14
C PHE A 16 -15.89 -0.53 5.84
N SER A 17 -15.96 0.80 5.73
CA SER A 17 -15.56 1.52 4.51
C SER A 17 -14.08 1.32 4.19
N MET A 18 -13.22 1.35 5.21
CA MET A 18 -11.78 1.11 5.03
C MET A 18 -11.51 -0.35 4.63
N ALA A 19 -12.17 -1.31 5.27
CA ALA A 19 -12.06 -2.72 4.92
C ALA A 19 -12.53 -2.99 3.49
N PHE A 20 -13.63 -2.36 3.07
CA PHE A 20 -14.15 -2.50 1.71
C PHE A 20 -13.17 -1.94 0.67
N LEU A 21 -12.57 -0.76 0.91
CA LEU A 21 -11.55 -0.18 0.04
C LEU A 21 -10.30 -1.06 -0.05
N ILE A 22 -9.81 -1.56 1.08
CA ILE A 22 -8.63 -2.45 1.09
C ILE A 22 -8.96 -3.77 0.40
N GLY A 23 -10.10 -4.38 0.70
CA GLY A 23 -10.52 -5.65 0.11
C GLY A 23 -10.69 -5.55 -1.40
N SER A 24 -11.37 -4.51 -1.88
CA SER A 24 -11.59 -4.28 -3.31
C SER A 24 -10.30 -4.06 -4.11
N ILE A 25 -9.25 -3.55 -3.46
CA ILE A 25 -7.92 -3.38 -4.09
C ILE A 25 -7.09 -4.66 -3.94
N TYR A 26 -6.85 -5.12 -2.71
CA TYR A 26 -5.89 -6.18 -2.42
C TYR A 26 -6.36 -7.58 -2.84
N ILE A 27 -7.66 -7.88 -2.78
CA ILE A 27 -8.18 -9.20 -3.18
C ILE A 27 -7.93 -9.48 -4.67
N PRO A 28 -8.39 -8.65 -5.63
CA PRO A 28 -8.14 -8.94 -7.04
C PRO A 28 -6.64 -8.96 -7.34
N LEU A 29 -5.87 -8.05 -6.75
CA LEU A 29 -4.42 -8.02 -6.91
C LEU A 29 -3.74 -9.30 -6.44
N SER A 30 -4.22 -9.88 -5.35
CA SER A 30 -3.70 -11.14 -4.84
C SER A 30 -3.98 -12.33 -5.78
N THR A 31 -5.05 -12.29 -6.57
CA THR A 31 -5.34 -13.33 -7.58
C THR A 31 -4.42 -13.24 -8.80
N PHE A 32 -3.91 -12.04 -9.13
CA PHE A 32 -2.93 -11.83 -10.18
C PHE A 32 -1.52 -12.33 -9.83
N LEU A 33 -1.26 -12.67 -8.57
CA LEU A 33 0.02 -13.24 -8.11
C LEU A 33 0.27 -14.70 -8.55
N THR A 34 -0.61 -15.27 -9.39
CA THR A 34 -0.46 -16.65 -9.86
C THR A 34 0.83 -16.79 -10.69
N PRO A 35 1.75 -17.71 -10.35
CA PRO A 35 3.10 -17.81 -10.94
C PRO A 35 3.12 -18.23 -12.43
N LYS A 36 1.95 -18.46 -13.05
CA LYS A 36 1.81 -18.98 -14.41
C LYS A 36 2.18 -17.99 -15.51
N ASN A 37 2.11 -16.68 -15.25
CA ASN A 37 2.42 -15.67 -16.27
C ASN A 37 3.87 -15.18 -16.14
N ARG A 38 4.61 -15.27 -17.26
CA ARG A 38 5.99 -14.77 -17.40
C ARG A 38 6.11 -13.42 -16.72
N LEU A 39 7.08 -13.33 -15.80
CA LEU A 39 7.62 -12.11 -15.20
C LEU A 39 7.86 -11.05 -16.28
N THR A 40 6.87 -10.22 -16.56
CA THR A 40 7.09 -9.00 -17.32
C THR A 40 7.63 -7.97 -16.33
N ARG A 41 8.65 -7.22 -16.74
CA ARG A 41 9.23 -6.17 -15.90
C ARG A 41 8.18 -5.13 -15.44
N GLY A 42 7.11 -4.97 -16.23
CA GLY A 42 5.98 -4.10 -15.92
C GLY A 42 5.14 -4.55 -14.72
N SER A 43 4.85 -5.85 -14.55
CA SER A 43 4.05 -6.32 -13.41
C SER A 43 4.77 -6.15 -12.07
N ARG A 44 6.10 -6.30 -12.06
CA ARG A 44 6.94 -5.98 -10.89
C ARG A 44 6.85 -4.50 -10.51
N LEU A 45 6.95 -3.60 -11.48
CA LEU A 45 6.87 -2.17 -11.24
C LEU A 45 5.48 -1.76 -10.74
N PHE A 46 4.44 -2.35 -11.33
CA PHE A 46 3.06 -2.15 -10.88
C PHE A 46 2.86 -2.58 -9.42
N TRP A 47 3.49 -3.70 -9.00
CA TRP A 47 3.39 -4.14 -7.60
C TRP A 47 4.12 -3.21 -6.63
N LEU A 48 5.26 -2.62 -7.03
CA LEU A 48 5.97 -1.60 -6.26
C LEU A 48 5.13 -0.32 -6.09
N LEU A 49 4.41 0.09 -7.13
CA LEU A 49 3.47 1.22 -7.04
C LEU A 49 2.33 0.97 -6.05
N LEU A 50 2.01 -0.31 -5.79
CA LEU A 50 0.98 -0.71 -4.86
C LEU A 50 1.41 -0.70 -3.38
N GLN A 51 2.67 -0.40 -3.10
CA GLN A 51 3.15 -0.31 -1.72
C GLN A 51 2.31 0.74 -0.94
N PRO A 52 1.81 0.45 0.27
CA PRO A 52 0.94 1.35 1.02
C PRO A 52 1.45 2.79 1.15
N LEU A 53 2.76 2.95 1.39
CA LEU A 53 3.40 4.26 1.49
C LEU A 53 3.50 5.00 0.15
N VAL A 54 3.66 4.27 -0.95
CA VAL A 54 3.69 4.85 -2.30
C VAL A 54 2.31 5.35 -2.69
N LEU A 55 1.27 4.54 -2.47
CA LEU A 55 -0.12 4.95 -2.70
C LEU A 55 -0.48 6.20 -1.88
N PHE A 56 -0.13 6.20 -0.59
CA PHE A 56 -0.32 7.36 0.28
C PHE A 56 0.40 8.62 -0.24
N SER A 57 1.65 8.46 -0.68
CA SER A 57 2.45 9.57 -1.23
C SER A 57 1.83 10.10 -2.52
N ILE A 58 1.36 9.22 -3.41
CA ILE A 58 0.67 9.59 -4.65
C ILE A 58 -0.61 10.38 -4.34
N CYS A 59 -1.41 9.93 -3.37
CA CYS A 59 -2.61 10.67 -2.94
C CYS A 59 -2.26 12.09 -2.50
N ILE A 60 -1.24 12.27 -1.66
CA ILE A 60 -0.83 13.61 -1.20
C ILE A 60 -0.32 14.48 -2.36
N ILE A 61 0.44 13.90 -3.28
CA ILE A 61 0.94 14.62 -4.47
C ILE A 61 -0.24 15.07 -5.33
N ILE A 62 -1.19 14.18 -5.65
CA ILE A 62 -2.39 14.49 -6.43
C ILE A 62 -3.21 15.58 -5.74
N SER A 63 -3.45 15.45 -4.43
CA SER A 63 -4.15 16.48 -3.66
C SER A 63 -3.42 17.82 -3.73
N SER A 64 -2.08 17.82 -3.65
CA SER A 64 -1.29 19.06 -3.71
C SER A 64 -1.38 19.73 -5.08
N PHE A 65 -1.46 18.97 -6.17
CA PHE A 65 -1.72 19.53 -7.51
C PHE A 65 -3.12 20.12 -7.65
N ILE A 66 -4.12 19.54 -6.99
CA ILE A 66 -5.50 20.05 -7.01
C ILE A 66 -5.62 21.33 -6.17
N TYR A 67 -4.95 21.39 -5.01
CA TYR A 67 -5.04 22.52 -4.09
C TYR A 67 -4.19 23.73 -4.49
N PHE A 68 -3.11 23.52 -5.25
CA PHE A 68 -2.18 24.59 -5.66
C PHE A 68 -1.95 24.57 -7.18
N PRO A 69 -3.01 24.75 -8.01
CA PRO A 69 -2.88 24.67 -9.46
C PRO A 69 -2.03 25.81 -10.06
N GLU A 70 -1.89 26.93 -9.35
CA GLU A 70 -1.12 28.10 -9.77
C GLU A 70 0.41 27.95 -9.58
N GLU A 71 0.86 26.97 -8.80
CA GLU A 71 2.28 26.81 -8.51
C GLU A 71 3.02 25.97 -9.56
N THR A 72 4.33 26.19 -9.67
CA THR A 72 5.18 25.38 -10.56
C THR A 72 5.30 23.95 -10.03
N THR A 73 5.32 22.97 -10.93
CA THR A 73 5.41 21.53 -10.61
C THR A 73 6.54 21.21 -9.63
N SER A 74 7.69 21.84 -9.78
CA SER A 74 8.85 21.64 -8.89
C SER A 74 8.58 22.11 -7.46
N THR A 75 7.82 23.19 -7.29
CA THR A 75 7.45 23.73 -5.98
C THR A 75 6.38 22.86 -5.33
N ILE A 76 5.39 22.41 -6.11
CA ILE A 76 4.36 21.46 -5.66
C ILE A 76 4.98 20.15 -5.17
N LEU A 77 5.99 19.61 -5.86
CA LEU A 77 6.66 18.37 -5.44
C LEU A 77 7.44 18.55 -4.11
N LYS A 78 8.17 19.66 -3.94
CA LYS A 78 8.87 19.96 -2.67
C LYS A 78 7.88 20.13 -1.52
N ARG A 79 6.76 20.78 -1.78
CA ARG A 79 5.67 20.97 -0.82
C ARG A 79 5.02 19.65 -0.46
N SER A 80 4.67 18.84 -1.45
CA SER A 80 4.12 17.49 -1.28
C SER A 80 5.05 16.62 -0.44
N TYR A 81 6.36 16.65 -0.68
CA TYR A 81 7.34 15.90 0.11
C TYR A 81 7.36 16.33 1.58
N THR A 82 7.26 17.63 1.84
CA THR A 82 7.18 18.16 3.21
C THR A 82 5.85 17.76 3.86
N ALA A 83 4.76 17.81 3.10
CA ALA A 83 3.43 17.37 3.54
C ALA A 83 3.40 15.87 3.86
N ILE A 84 4.00 15.01 3.05
CA ILE A 84 4.09 13.57 3.32
C ILE A 84 4.76 13.32 4.67
N LYS A 85 5.91 13.95 4.92
CA LYS A 85 6.62 13.82 6.21
C LYS A 85 5.75 14.30 7.38
N ALA A 86 5.14 15.47 7.24
CA ALA A 86 4.27 16.03 8.27
C ALA A 86 3.07 15.12 8.54
N SER A 87 2.40 14.61 7.49
CA SER A 87 1.24 13.72 7.62
C SER A 87 1.59 12.40 8.30
N ILE A 88 2.78 11.83 8.04
CA ILE A 88 3.23 10.63 8.74
C ILE A 88 3.45 10.95 10.23
N THR A 89 4.16 12.03 10.55
CA THR A 89 4.39 12.45 11.94
C THR A 89 3.07 12.70 12.67
N TYR A 90 2.13 13.41 12.03
CA TYR A 90 0.81 13.65 12.62
C TYR A 90 0.01 12.36 12.76
N GLY A 91 0.12 11.40 11.84
CA GLY A 91 -0.50 10.09 11.99
C GLY A 91 0.02 9.30 13.20
N VAL A 92 1.33 9.37 13.48
CA VAL A 92 1.93 8.78 14.69
C VAL A 92 1.40 9.46 15.94
N VAL A 93 1.44 10.80 15.97
CA VAL A 93 0.98 11.60 17.11
C VAL A 93 -0.49 11.34 17.38
N ASP A 94 -1.31 11.25 16.33
CA ASP A 94 -2.74 10.96 16.42
C ASP A 94 -3.01 9.56 16.98
N SER A 95 -2.19 8.58 16.60
CA SER A 95 -2.24 7.26 17.21
C SER A 95 -1.83 7.25 18.68
N MET A 96 -0.84 8.04 19.08
CA MET A 96 -0.30 8.04 20.44
C MET A 96 -1.17 8.85 21.41
N ILE A 97 -1.69 9.99 20.98
CA ILE A 97 -2.45 10.92 21.83
C ILE A 97 -3.93 10.56 21.83
N TYR A 98 -4.52 10.38 20.65
CA TYR A 98 -5.96 10.17 20.50
C TYR A 98 -6.34 8.70 20.35
N GLY A 99 -5.36 7.80 20.33
CA GLY A 99 -5.61 6.38 20.12
C GLY A 99 -6.11 6.08 18.71
N ASN A 100 -5.83 6.93 17.72
CA ASN A 100 -6.24 6.65 16.34
C ASN A 100 -5.55 5.38 15.81
N TRP A 101 -6.35 4.36 15.60
CA TRP A 101 -5.96 3.05 15.10
C TRP A 101 -5.42 3.03 13.66
N ALA A 102 -5.71 4.05 12.83
CA ALA A 102 -5.42 4.02 11.39
C ALA A 102 -3.93 3.87 11.08
N PHE A 103 -3.06 4.61 11.79
CA PHE A 103 -1.62 4.50 11.62
C PHE A 103 -1.10 3.09 11.97
N ASN A 104 -1.58 2.52 13.08
CA ASN A 104 -1.22 1.17 13.51
C ASN A 104 -1.71 0.11 12.52
N MET A 105 -2.91 0.27 11.98
CA MET A 105 -3.43 -0.65 10.96
C MET A 105 -2.63 -0.59 9.66
N ILE A 106 -2.18 0.58 9.22
CA ILE A 106 -1.36 0.66 8.01
C ILE A 106 0.01 0.02 8.26
N THR A 107 0.65 0.33 9.38
CA THR A 107 2.04 -0.08 9.66
C THR A 107 2.20 -1.51 10.17
N ALA A 108 1.32 -1.98 11.05
CA ALA A 108 1.40 -3.32 11.63
C ALA A 108 0.72 -4.39 10.76
N ILE A 109 -0.14 -3.99 9.83
CA ILE A 109 -1.00 -4.89 9.09
C ILE A 109 -0.76 -4.76 7.58
N LEU A 110 -0.99 -3.59 6.97
CA LEU A 110 -0.91 -3.48 5.50
C LEU A 110 0.52 -3.61 4.97
N VAL A 111 1.49 -2.99 5.63
CA VAL A 111 2.90 -3.04 5.22
C VAL A 111 3.47 -4.46 5.29
N PRO A 112 3.33 -5.22 6.40
CA PRO A 112 3.81 -6.60 6.48
C PRO A 112 3.13 -7.53 5.47
N ASN A 113 1.81 -7.39 5.27
CA ASN A 113 1.09 -8.19 4.26
C ASN A 113 1.59 -7.90 2.84
N TRP A 114 1.82 -6.63 2.50
CA TRP A 114 2.40 -6.26 1.20
C TRP A 114 3.80 -6.86 1.02
N LEU A 115 4.64 -6.84 2.07
CA LEU A 115 5.98 -7.46 2.04
C LEU A 115 5.89 -8.98 1.81
N LEU A 116 4.97 -9.67 2.49
CA LEU A 116 4.73 -11.11 2.28
C LEU A 116 4.33 -11.40 0.83
N PHE A 117 3.40 -10.61 0.27
CA PHE A 117 3.04 -10.76 -1.14
C PHE A 117 4.22 -10.50 -2.08
N TRP A 118 5.05 -9.48 -1.79
CA TRP A 118 6.24 -9.19 -2.58
C TRP A 118 7.26 -10.34 -2.53
N ILE A 119 7.48 -10.94 -1.36
CA ILE A 119 8.38 -12.09 -1.20
C ILE A 119 7.84 -13.28 -1.99
N VAL A 120 6.57 -13.65 -1.82
CA VAL A 120 5.94 -14.77 -2.54
C VAL A 120 5.99 -14.53 -4.06
N TYR A 121 5.74 -13.30 -4.50
CA TYR A 121 5.79 -12.94 -5.92
C TYR A 121 7.19 -13.09 -6.54
N ASN A 122 8.25 -12.76 -5.79
CA ASN A 122 9.63 -12.87 -6.27
C ASN A 122 10.23 -14.27 -6.05
N THR A 123 9.69 -15.04 -5.11
CA THR A 123 10.17 -16.38 -4.79
C THR A 123 9.38 -17.39 -5.62
N ASN A 124 9.83 -17.65 -6.85
CA ASN A 124 9.20 -18.63 -7.73
C ASN A 124 9.82 -20.03 -7.49
N PRO A 125 9.10 -20.99 -6.87
CA PRO A 125 9.65 -22.33 -6.62
C PRO A 125 9.78 -23.17 -7.90
N GLU A 126 9.01 -22.88 -8.96
CA GLU A 126 8.98 -23.70 -10.19
C GLU A 126 10.26 -23.59 -11.04
N ILE A 127 11.07 -22.54 -10.85
CA ILE A 127 12.33 -22.37 -11.62
C ILE A 127 13.46 -23.23 -11.03
N LYS A 128 13.40 -23.60 -9.74
CA LYS A 128 14.45 -24.43 -9.13
C LYS A 128 14.39 -25.90 -9.55
N CYS A 129 13.19 -26.50 -9.65
CA CYS A 129 13.07 -27.93 -9.96
C CYS A 129 13.31 -28.31 -11.44
N LYS A 130 13.63 -27.35 -12.32
CA LYS A 130 13.92 -27.63 -13.74
C LYS A 130 15.41 -27.60 -14.07
N ASN A 131 16.26 -27.23 -13.11
CA ASN A 131 17.70 -27.09 -13.28
C ASN A 131 18.52 -28.04 -12.40
N ASP A 132 17.87 -28.95 -11.67
CA ASP A 132 18.48 -30.09 -10.98
C ASP A 132 18.09 -31.39 -11.73
#